data_AF-G2FSP1-F1
#
_entry.id   AF-G2FSP1-F1
#
_cell.length_a   1.000
_cell.length_b   1.000
_cell.length_c   1.000
_cell.angle_alpha   90.00
_cell.angle_beta   90.00
_cell.angle_gamma   90.00
#
_symmetry.space_group_name_H-M   'P 1'
#
loop_
_entity.id
_entity.type
_entity.pdbx_description
1 polymer ?
#
loop_
_entity_poly.entity_id
_entity_poly.type
_entity_poly.pdbx_seq_one_letter_code
_entity_poly.pdbx_strand_id
1 'polypeptide(L)'
;MSPAVYKTISGGECKIVNNGNGTISISGSTSTYYAVDKIGLTLNLQYYSGGKWSSLNNYSYSNSDSDYVSGGKILSVSSGYSYRVVAQHTSLDGGVSESGQSYSEAIYIQ
;
A
#
# COMPACT_ATOMS: atom_id res chain seq x y z
N MET A 1 8.11 -14.69 22.18
CA MET A 1 8.05 -13.51 21.30
C MET A 1 6.59 -13.18 21.10
N SER A 2 6.09 -12.08 21.68
CA SER A 2 4.70 -11.68 21.53
C SER A 2 4.52 -11.12 20.11
N PRO A 3 3.60 -11.65 19.28
CA PRO A 3 3.25 -10.95 18.06
C PRO A 3 2.68 -9.59 18.47
N ALA A 4 3.14 -8.51 17.83
CA ALA A 4 2.50 -7.21 18.00
C ALA A 4 1.05 -7.38 17.53
N VAL A 5 0.13 -7.55 18.49
CA VAL A 5 -1.30 -7.66 18.22
C VAL A 5 -1.71 -6.27 17.76
N TYR A 6 -2.03 -6.12 16.47
CA TYR A 6 -2.61 -4.89 15.96
C TYR A 6 -3.85 -4.58 16.81
N LYS A 7 -3.79 -3.47 17.53
CA LYS A 7 -4.77 -3.04 18.51
C LYS A 7 -5.94 -2.28 17.86
N THR A 8 -5.67 -1.67 16.71
CA THR A 8 -6.59 -0.82 15.94
C THR A 8 -6.70 -1.25 14.49
N ILE A 9 -5.60 -1.59 13.80
CA ILE A 9 -5.65 -2.05 12.40
C ILE A 9 -6.26 -3.46 12.35
N SER A 10 -7.35 -3.62 11.59
CA SER A 10 -8.03 -4.90 11.39
C SER A 10 -7.53 -5.62 10.15
N GLY A 11 -7.15 -4.87 9.11
CA GLY A 11 -6.64 -5.44 7.87
C GLY A 11 -6.10 -4.39 6.91
N GLY A 12 -5.26 -4.84 5.99
CA GLY A 12 -4.70 -3.99 4.95
C GLY A 12 -4.26 -4.81 3.75
N GLU A 13 -4.65 -4.37 2.56
CA GLU A 13 -4.34 -5.06 1.32
C GLU A 13 -3.80 -4.09 0.27
N CYS A 14 -3.06 -4.65 -0.68
CA CYS A 14 -2.64 -3.91 -1.86
C CYS A 14 -2.58 -4.83 -3.07
N LYS A 15 -2.86 -4.23 -4.22
CA LYS A 15 -2.98 -4.92 -5.48
C LYS A 15 -2.33 -4.09 -6.58
N ILE A 16 -1.62 -4.80 -7.45
CA ILE A 16 -1.10 -4.27 -8.70
C ILE A 16 -1.74 -5.05 -9.85
N VAL A 17 -2.10 -4.34 -10.91
CA VAL A 17 -2.72 -4.90 -12.12
C VAL A 17 -1.97 -4.37 -13.33
N ASN A 18 -1.59 -5.27 -14.25
CA ASN A 18 -1.10 -4.89 -15.56
C ASN A 18 -2.29 -4.59 -16.47
N ASN A 19 -2.46 -3.35 -16.91
CA ASN A 19 -3.53 -2.97 -17.85
C ASN A 19 -3.11 -3.16 -19.33
N GLY A 20 -1.86 -3.54 -19.58
CA GLY A 20 -1.26 -3.58 -20.92
C GLY A 20 -0.74 -2.21 -21.36
N ASN A 21 -0.10 -2.18 -22.54
CA ASN A 21 0.45 -0.97 -23.17
C ASN A 21 1.38 -0.15 -22.25
N GLY A 22 2.16 -0.82 -21.40
CA GLY A 22 3.07 -0.16 -20.45
C GLY A 22 2.33 0.61 -19.34
N THR A 23 1.08 0.26 -19.01
CA THR A 23 0.34 0.89 -17.91
C THR A 23 -0.02 -0.12 -16.84
N ILE A 24 0.11 0.32 -15.58
CA ILE A 24 -0.25 -0.46 -14.39
C ILE A 24 -1.25 0.30 -13.54
N SER A 25 -2.15 -0.43 -12.91
CA SER A 25 -3.03 0.10 -11.87
C SER A 25 -2.55 -0.40 -10.52
N ILE A 26 -2.32 0.52 -9.60
CA ILE A 26 -2.01 0.22 -8.21
C ILE A 26 -3.20 0.60 -7.35
N SER A 27 -3.49 -0.21 -6.34
CA SER A 27 -4.57 0.06 -5.40
C SER A 27 -4.26 -0.57 -4.04
N GLY A 28 -4.93 -0.08 -3.02
CA GLY A 28 -4.93 -0.72 -1.71
C GLY A 28 -5.96 -0.09 -0.80
N SER A 29 -6.10 -0.70 0.36
CA SER A 29 -7.01 -0.28 1.40
C SER A 29 -6.42 -0.59 2.78
N THR A 30 -6.81 0.23 3.75
CA THR A 30 -6.57 -0.01 5.17
C THR A 30 -7.90 0.03 5.88
N SER A 31 -8.13 -0.93 6.76
CA SER A 31 -9.30 -1.01 7.63
C SER A 31 -8.85 -1.12 9.08
N THR A 32 -9.58 -0.48 9.99
CA THR A 32 -9.43 -0.60 11.45
C THR A 32 -10.64 -1.34 12.05
N TYR A 33 -10.55 -1.75 13.31
CA TYR A 33 -11.66 -2.41 14.01
C TYR A 33 -12.82 -1.46 14.35
N TYR A 34 -12.51 -0.16 14.43
CA TYR A 34 -13.43 0.92 14.75
C TYR A 34 -12.89 2.24 14.16
N ALA A 35 -13.70 3.29 14.12
CA ALA A 35 -13.28 4.59 13.59
C ALA A 35 -12.18 5.21 14.46
N VAL A 36 -11.06 5.55 13.85
CA VAL A 36 -9.89 6.14 14.52
C VAL A 36 -9.75 7.61 14.15
N ASP A 37 -9.06 8.39 14.99
CA ASP A 37 -8.82 9.82 14.72
C ASP A 37 -8.19 10.05 13.34
N LYS A 38 -7.24 9.20 12.94
CA LYS A 38 -6.62 9.25 11.62
C LYS A 38 -6.21 7.87 11.13
N ILE A 39 -6.71 7.48 9.98
CA ILE A 39 -6.31 6.28 9.25
C ILE A 39 -5.50 6.68 8.01
N GLY A 40 -4.49 5.90 7.66
CA GLY A 40 -3.59 6.16 6.55
C GLY A 40 -3.24 4.93 5.74
N LEU A 41 -3.00 5.18 4.46
CA LEU A 41 -2.57 4.21 3.47
C LEU A 41 -1.54 4.87 2.56
N THR A 42 -0.33 4.33 2.51
CA THR A 42 0.71 4.78 1.58
C THR A 42 1.09 3.66 0.63
N LEU A 43 0.77 3.81 -0.66
CA LEU A 43 1.14 2.88 -1.72
C LEU A 43 2.50 3.26 -2.28
N ASN A 44 3.49 2.40 -2.09
CA ASN A 44 4.84 2.56 -2.64
C ASN A 44 5.01 1.65 -3.84
N LEU A 45 5.10 2.22 -5.03
CA LEU A 45 5.43 1.47 -6.23
C LEU A 45 6.95 1.25 -6.27
N GLN A 46 7.35 -0.02 -6.34
CA GLN A 46 8.73 -0.43 -6.49
C GLN A 46 8.91 -1.18 -7.80
N TYR A 47 10.08 -1.04 -8.41
CA TYR A 47 10.50 -1.78 -9.59
C TYR A 47 11.81 -2.52 -9.31
N TYR A 48 11.98 -3.68 -9.93
CA TYR A 48 13.17 -4.50 -9.79
C TYR A 48 14.14 -4.20 -10.92
N SER A 49 15.31 -3.68 -10.60
CA SER A 49 16.37 -3.36 -11.56
C SER A 49 17.73 -3.73 -11.00
N GLY A 50 18.57 -4.39 -11.80
CA GLY A 50 19.95 -4.72 -11.41
C GLY A 50 20.07 -5.56 -10.13
N GLY A 51 19.10 -6.45 -9.86
CA GLY A 51 19.14 -7.32 -8.68
C GLY A 51 18.51 -6.73 -7.41
N LYS A 52 17.99 -5.50 -7.45
CA LYS A 52 17.45 -4.79 -6.28
C LYS A 52 16.09 -4.17 -6.57
N TRP A 53 15.27 -4.03 -5.53
CA TRP A 53 14.03 -3.27 -5.58
C TRP A 53 14.29 -1.79 -5.32
N SER A 54 13.84 -0.94 -6.22
CA SER A 54 13.92 0.52 -6.12
C SER A 54 12.53 1.13 -6.08
N SER A 55 12.29 2.08 -5.17
CA SER A 55 11.02 2.83 -5.16
C SER A 55 10.97 3.80 -6.32
N LEU A 56 9.89 3.74 -7.09
CA LEU A 56 9.60 4.64 -8.20
C LEU A 56 8.77 5.84 -7.73
N ASN A 57 7.65 5.57 -7.08
CA ASN A 57 6.68 6.57 -6.64
C ASN A 57 6.00 6.12 -5.34
N ASN A 58 5.48 7.09 -4.58
CA ASN A 58 4.63 6.83 -3.43
C ASN A 58 3.34 7.67 -3.51
N TYR A 59 2.24 7.10 -3.03
CA TYR A 59 0.93 7.75 -2.99
C TYR A 59 0.30 7.54 -1.63
N SER A 60 0.13 8.63 -0.90
CA SER A 60 -0.43 8.61 0.45
C SER A 60 -1.89 9.05 0.42
N TYR A 61 -2.72 8.33 1.14
CA TYR A 61 -4.13 8.57 1.36
C TYR A 61 -4.38 8.54 2.86
N SER A 62 -5.23 9.43 3.37
CA SER A 62 -5.58 9.44 4.78
C SER A 62 -6.97 10.01 4.98
N ASN A 63 -7.71 9.43 5.91
CA ASN A 63 -8.98 9.94 6.39
C ASN A 63 -8.89 10.21 7.90
N SER A 64 -9.71 11.14 8.39
CA SER A 64 -9.92 11.37 9.82
C SER A 64 -11.29 10.86 10.24
N ASP A 65 -11.43 10.49 11.51
CA ASP A 65 -12.69 10.00 12.11
C ASP A 65 -13.34 8.87 11.27
N SER A 66 -12.50 7.97 10.77
CA SER A 66 -12.89 6.95 9.79
C SER A 66 -12.23 5.62 10.13
N ASP A 67 -12.92 4.53 9.86
CA ASP A 67 -12.45 3.16 10.04
C ASP A 67 -11.86 2.55 8.76
N TYR A 68 -12.01 3.25 7.64
CA TYR A 68 -11.58 2.78 6.33
C TYR A 68 -10.94 3.89 5.50
N VAL A 69 -9.89 3.54 4.75
CA VAL A 69 -9.32 4.36 3.68
C VAL A 69 -8.88 3.47 2.55
N SER A 70 -9.16 3.90 1.32
CA SER A 70 -8.70 3.22 0.11
C SER A 70 -8.15 4.23 -0.87
N GLY A 71 -7.20 3.79 -1.68
CA GLY A 71 -6.57 4.62 -2.70
C GLY A 71 -6.10 3.78 -3.87
N GLY A 72 -5.89 4.45 -4.99
CA GLY A 72 -5.35 3.81 -6.18
C GLY A 72 -4.95 4.83 -7.23
N LYS A 73 -4.09 4.39 -8.15
CA LYS A 73 -3.60 5.21 -9.24
C LYS A 73 -3.23 4.37 -10.45
N ILE A 74 -3.41 4.95 -11.62
CA ILE A 74 -2.94 4.37 -12.89
C ILE A 74 -1.65 5.09 -13.27
N LEU A 75 -0.64 4.32 -13.65
CA LEU A 75 0.71 4.81 -13.91
C LEU A 75 1.25 4.18 -15.18
N SER A 76 1.92 4.99 -16.00
CA SER A 76 2.73 4.49 -17.11
C SER A 76 4.10 4.08 -16.57
N VAL A 77 4.55 2.90 -16.97
CA VAL A 77 5.81 2.28 -16.54
C VAL A 77 6.56 1.74 -17.75
N SER A 78 7.89 1.66 -17.61
CA SER A 78 8.73 1.06 -18.64
C SER A 78 8.54 -0.46 -18.68
N SER A 79 8.50 -1.03 -19.88
CA SER A 79 8.58 -2.47 -20.05
C SER A 79 10.00 -2.99 -19.76
N GLY A 80 10.13 -4.30 -19.59
CA GLY A 80 11.38 -4.99 -19.28
C GLY A 80 11.70 -5.13 -17.79
N TYR A 81 10.81 -4.68 -16.90
CA TYR A 81 11.03 -4.68 -15.44
C TYR A 81 9.87 -5.36 -14.69
N SER A 82 10.18 -5.89 -13.50
CA SER A 82 9.17 -6.36 -12.55
C SER A 82 8.76 -5.24 -11.61
N TYR A 83 7.46 -5.07 -11.39
CA TYR A 83 6.89 -4.06 -10.50
C TYR A 83 6.14 -4.72 -9.35
N ARG A 84 6.22 -4.13 -8.16
CA ARG A 84 5.41 -4.50 -7.00
C ARG A 84 4.97 -3.25 -6.27
N VAL A 85 3.83 -3.33 -5.59
CA VAL A 85 3.37 -2.32 -4.65
C VAL A 85 3.57 -2.80 -3.23
N VAL A 86 4.08 -1.90 -2.38
CA VAL A 86 4.13 -2.06 -0.93
C VAL A 86 3.19 -1.04 -0.31
N ALA A 87 2.10 -1.51 0.27
CA ALA A 87 1.23 -0.65 1.06
C ALA A 87 1.75 -0.54 2.49
N GLN A 88 1.80 0.67 3.00
CA GLN A 88 2.04 0.97 4.39
C GLN A 88 0.73 1.47 4.99
N HIS A 89 0.26 0.76 6.00
CA HIS A 89 -0.98 1.01 6.71
C HIS A 89 -0.63 1.74 8.01
N THR A 90 -1.35 2.80 8.33
CA THR A 90 -1.15 3.53 9.58
C THR A 90 -2.50 3.86 10.23
N SER A 91 -2.54 3.85 11.55
CA SER A 91 -3.68 4.34 12.33
C SER A 91 -3.17 5.18 13.49
N LEU A 92 -3.95 6.18 13.88
CA LEU A 92 -3.74 7.02 15.04
C LEU A 92 -5.08 7.21 15.73
N ASP A 93 -5.14 6.84 17.01
CA ASP A 93 -6.36 6.88 17.82
C ASP A 93 -6.01 7.27 19.25
N GLY A 94 -6.44 8.44 19.72
CA GLY A 94 -6.21 8.90 21.09
C GLY A 94 -4.74 8.93 21.52
N GLY A 95 -3.81 9.05 20.57
CA GLY A 95 -2.36 8.98 20.80
C GLY A 95 -1.71 7.59 20.63
N VAL A 96 -2.49 6.54 20.39
CA VAL A 96 -1.99 5.22 19.99
C VAL A 96 -1.74 5.24 18.48
N SER A 97 -0.48 5.14 18.08
CA SER A 97 -0.10 5.01 16.67
C SER A 97 0.27 3.57 16.36
N GLU A 98 -0.32 3.02 15.31
CA GLU A 98 0.05 1.71 14.79
C GLU A 98 0.41 1.78 13.31
N SER A 99 1.25 0.85 12.88
CA SER A 99 1.58 0.70 11.48
C SER A 99 1.76 -0.76 11.09
N GLY A 100 1.40 -1.05 9.85
CA GLY A 100 1.55 -2.35 9.22
C GLY A 100 2.01 -2.18 7.78
N GLN A 101 2.46 -3.28 7.17
CA GLN A 101 2.84 -3.28 5.76
C GLN A 101 2.30 -4.52 5.06
N SER A 102 1.82 -4.33 3.83
CA SER A 102 1.38 -5.39 2.95
C SER A 102 2.11 -5.29 1.63
N TYR A 103 2.38 -6.44 1.03
CA TYR A 103 3.08 -6.56 -0.23
C TYR A 103 2.15 -7.20 -1.25
N SER A 104 2.05 -6.59 -2.42
CA SER A 104 1.40 -7.20 -3.57
C SER A 104 2.35 -8.19 -4.25
N GLU A 105 1.77 -9.07 -5.06
CA GLU A 105 2.53 -9.89 -5.99
C GLU A 105 3.34 -9.01 -6.96
N ALA A 106 4.51 -9.50 -7.36
CA ALA A 106 5.30 -8.83 -8.38
C ALA A 106 4.79 -9.21 -9.78
N ILE A 107 4.55 -8.21 -10.61
CA ILE A 107 4.16 -8.40 -12.02
C ILE A 107 5.32 -8.01 -12.94
N TYR A 108 5.58 -8.81 -13.96
CA TYR A 108 6.53 -8.45 -15.00
C TYR A 108 5.82 -7.73 -16.14
N ILE A 109 6.35 -6.57 -16.55
CA ILE A 109 5.83 -5.82 -17.69
C ILE A 109 6.72 -6.13 -18.88
N GLN A 110 6.17 -6.84 -19.87
CA GLN A 110 6.84 -7.18 -21.12
C GLN A 110 6.79 -6.03 -22.13
#